data_AF-X1JC11-F1
#
_entry.id   AF-X1JC11-F1
#
_cell.length_a   1.000
_cell.length_b   1.000
_cell.length_c   1.000
_cell.angle_alpha   90.00
_cell.angle_beta   90.00
_cell.angle_gamma   90.00
#
_symmetry.space_group_name_H-M   'P 1'
#
loop_
_entity.id
_entity.type
_entity.pdbx_description
1 polymer ?
#
loop_
_entity_poly.entity_id
_entity_poly.type
_entity_poly.pdbx_seq_one_letter_code
_entity_poly.pdbx_strand_id
1 'polypeptide(L)'
;YRVPRVVARISGPQQLDNPLLLKETGLYTVYPEKVVADKITQLIEVPFASLSEVFVEGRVQMLKLEVKKGAGLEGKKLSELERLSSWILVAHSRAGKITIPRGDTLIRSGDYVIGLGIKEALKELEELVGPSEPKTKRVILLGGGRIGYYLLKQLSGRGISLRLVENSPQRSLDLAQELSNVLVLKGDGTNGEVLKEAGIEDADYFVALTHDDEVNILASLCAKNLGCKKVIILSRKMDYTPIVERVGIDVTVNPPLAAAGEIMRYTRGG
;
A
#
# COMPACT_ATOMS: atom_id res chain seq x y z
N TYR A 1 11.39 -9.95 39.76
CA TYR A 1 10.37 -10.13 38.70
C TYR A 1 11.05 -9.96 37.34
N ARG A 2 11.31 -11.05 36.60
CA ARG A 2 11.84 -10.98 35.22
C ARG A 2 10.65 -11.00 34.26
N VAL A 3 10.36 -9.88 33.61
CA VAL A 3 9.37 -9.83 32.53
C VAL A 3 10.02 -10.42 31.27
N PRO A 4 9.49 -11.51 30.68
CA PRO A 4 10.18 -12.23 29.60
C PRO A 4 10.14 -11.50 28.25
N ARG A 5 9.17 -10.62 28.03
CA ARG A 5 9.02 -9.82 26.80
C ARG A 5 8.42 -8.45 27.13
N VAL A 6 9.03 -7.39 26.63
CA VAL A 6 8.53 -6.02 26.77
C VAL A 6 8.38 -5.41 25.38
N VAL A 7 7.18 -4.87 25.11
CA VAL A 7 6.87 -4.14 23.89
C VAL A 7 6.71 -2.67 24.23
N ALA A 8 7.48 -1.81 23.59
CA ALA A 8 7.43 -0.37 23.78
C ALA A 8 6.81 0.31 22.54
N ARG A 9 5.78 1.11 22.76
CA ARG A 9 5.25 2.00 21.72
C ARG A 9 6.09 3.28 21.69
N ILE A 10 6.62 3.63 20.53
CA ILE A 10 7.38 4.87 20.34
C ILE A 10 6.60 5.81 19.43
N SER A 11 6.64 7.10 19.77
CA SER A 11 5.95 8.16 19.05
C SER A 11 6.95 9.26 18.70
N GLY A 12 7.00 9.67 17.43
CA GLY A 12 7.86 10.77 16.95
C GLY A 12 8.86 10.35 15.87
N PRO A 13 9.12 11.22 14.87
CA PRO A 13 10.06 10.93 13.77
C PRO A 13 11.53 11.00 14.18
N GLN A 14 11.90 11.85 15.14
CA GLN A 14 13.29 12.08 15.55
C GLN A 14 13.95 10.85 16.20
N GLN A 15 13.18 9.93 16.78
CA GLN A 15 13.72 8.69 17.36
C GLN A 15 13.96 7.57 16.33
N LEU A 16 13.51 7.73 15.07
CA LEU A 16 13.66 6.74 14.00
C LEU A 16 14.93 6.90 13.18
N ASP A 17 15.57 8.07 13.20
CA ASP A 17 16.86 8.30 12.54
C ASP A 17 18.01 7.55 13.23
N ASN A 18 17.75 6.97 14.41
CA ASN A 18 18.75 6.19 15.14
C ASN A 18 18.16 4.92 15.78
N PRO A 19 17.69 3.95 14.96
CA PRO A 19 17.02 2.75 15.45
C PRO A 19 17.95 1.79 16.22
N LEU A 20 19.26 2.04 16.16
CA LEU A 20 20.29 1.29 16.88
C LEU A 20 20.26 1.57 18.39
N LEU A 21 19.95 2.81 18.81
CA LEU A 21 19.89 3.21 20.23
C LEU A 21 18.89 2.40 21.06
N LEU A 22 17.85 1.86 20.42
CA LEU A 22 16.80 1.07 21.09
C LEU A 22 17.00 -0.43 20.91
N LYS A 23 17.68 -0.88 19.86
CA LYS A 23 18.02 -2.30 19.68
C LYS A 23 18.93 -2.82 20.79
N GLU A 24 19.83 -1.98 21.31
CA GLU A 24 20.73 -2.34 22.41
C GLU A 24 20.01 -2.58 23.75
N THR A 25 18.76 -2.11 23.90
CA THR A 25 17.98 -2.26 25.14
C THR A 25 17.26 -3.60 25.28
N GLY A 26 17.24 -4.43 24.22
CA GLY A 26 16.47 -5.68 24.19
C GLY A 26 14.94 -5.49 24.13
N LEU A 27 14.46 -4.25 23.95
CA LEU A 27 13.03 -3.93 23.83
C LEU A 27 12.55 -4.10 22.39
N TYR A 28 11.38 -4.74 22.23
CA TYR A 28 10.70 -4.70 20.94
C TYR A 28 9.93 -3.38 20.82
N THR A 29 10.25 -2.59 19.79
CA THR A 29 9.67 -1.26 19.59
C THR A 29 8.67 -1.26 18.44
N VAL A 30 7.49 -0.71 18.69
CA VAL A 30 6.45 -0.53 17.67
C VAL A 30 6.22 0.96 17.47
N TYR A 31 6.19 1.36 16.20
CA TYR A 31 5.96 2.74 15.76
C TYR A 31 4.64 2.76 14.99
N PRO A 32 3.48 2.95 15.65
CA PRO A 32 2.17 2.76 15.04
C PRO A 32 1.98 3.55 13.74
N GLU A 33 2.43 4.80 13.72
CA GLU A 33 2.30 5.65 12.55
C GLU A 33 3.13 5.16 11.36
N LYS A 34 4.31 4.57 11.63
CA LYS A 34 5.14 3.91 10.61
C LYS A 34 4.50 2.61 10.12
N VAL A 35 3.97 1.78 11.03
CA VAL A 35 3.27 0.53 10.65
C VAL A 35 2.10 0.81 9.71
N VAL A 36 1.35 1.89 9.96
CA VAL A 36 0.27 2.31 9.06
C VAL A 36 0.81 2.79 7.73
N ALA A 37 1.87 3.61 7.74
CA ALA A 37 2.53 4.05 6.51
C ALA A 37 3.05 2.86 5.68
N ASP A 38 3.70 1.88 6.31
CA ASP A 38 4.19 0.65 5.68
C ASP A 38 3.04 -0.10 4.99
N LYS A 39 1.89 -0.24 5.68
CA LYS A 39 0.72 -0.91 5.12
C LYS A 39 0.12 -0.15 3.92
N ILE A 40 0.08 1.17 3.96
CA ILE A 40 -0.40 1.99 2.83
C ILE A 40 0.60 1.96 1.67
N THR A 41 1.89 2.04 1.97
CA THR A 41 2.97 1.85 1.00
C THR A 41 2.81 0.53 0.27
N GLN A 42 2.55 -0.58 0.98
CA GLN A 42 2.27 -1.87 0.36
C GLN A 42 1.05 -1.84 -0.58
N LEU A 43 -0.02 -1.13 -0.24
CA LEU A 43 -1.22 -1.00 -1.09
C LEU A 43 -0.97 -0.16 -2.37
N ILE A 44 0.01 0.76 -2.32
CA ILE A 44 0.38 1.66 -3.42
C ILE A 44 1.43 1.01 -4.34
N GLU A 45 2.41 0.30 -3.75
CA GLU A 45 3.52 -0.36 -4.45
C GLU A 45 3.17 -1.73 -4.99
N VAL A 46 2.28 -2.42 -4.27
CA VAL A 46 1.58 -3.58 -4.77
C VAL A 46 0.21 -3.06 -5.14
N PRO A 47 0.08 -2.33 -6.28
CA PRO A 47 -1.24 -2.25 -6.89
C PRO A 47 -1.67 -3.69 -6.99
N PHE A 48 -2.88 -3.97 -6.53
CA PHE A 48 -3.31 -5.30 -6.09
C PHE A 48 -2.76 -6.45 -6.98
N ALA A 49 -2.58 -6.20 -8.28
CA ALA A 49 -2.06 -7.03 -9.35
C ALA A 49 -0.53 -7.06 -9.69
N SER A 50 0.45 -6.41 -9.03
CA SER A 50 1.87 -6.49 -9.48
C SER A 50 2.92 -6.14 -8.40
N LEU A 51 3.17 -7.01 -7.41
CA LEU A 51 4.37 -6.86 -6.53
C LEU A 51 5.57 -7.46 -7.25
N SER A 52 6.71 -6.77 -7.35
CA SER A 52 7.96 -7.37 -7.81
C SER A 52 9.08 -7.33 -6.76
N GLU A 53 9.53 -8.48 -6.26
CA GLU A 53 10.72 -8.59 -5.40
C GLU A 53 11.87 -9.25 -6.15
N VAL A 54 13.10 -8.75 -5.97
CA VAL A 54 14.29 -9.21 -6.68
C VAL A 54 15.24 -9.90 -5.69
N PHE A 55 15.64 -11.12 -6.04
CA PHE A 55 16.48 -12.01 -5.25
C PHE A 55 17.75 -12.37 -6.02
N VAL A 56 18.77 -12.85 -5.29
CA VAL A 56 20.01 -13.41 -5.85
C VAL A 56 20.69 -12.45 -6.85
N GLU A 57 21.08 -11.26 -6.38
CA GLU A 57 21.79 -10.24 -7.18
C GLU A 57 21.11 -9.85 -8.50
N GLY A 58 19.77 -9.95 -8.58
CA GLY A 58 19.04 -9.61 -9.81
C GLY A 58 18.66 -10.80 -10.69
N ARG A 59 19.07 -12.02 -10.34
CA ARG A 59 18.86 -13.20 -11.19
C ARG A 59 17.49 -13.84 -11.04
N VAL A 60 16.82 -13.65 -9.90
CA VAL A 60 15.49 -14.22 -9.63
C VAL A 60 14.56 -13.10 -9.21
N GLN A 61 13.33 -13.12 -9.71
CA GLN A 61 12.30 -12.15 -9.41
C GLN A 61 11.01 -12.89 -9.01
N MET A 62 10.27 -12.31 -8.07
CA MET A 62 8.95 -12.77 -7.68
C MET A 62 7.93 -11.74 -8.14
N LEU A 63 6.84 -12.16 -8.78
CA LEU A 63 5.74 -11.31 -9.23
C LEU A 63 4.41 -11.75 -8.63
N LYS A 64 3.67 -10.86 -7.96
CA LYS A 64 2.26 -11.09 -7.61
C LYS A 64 1.35 -10.48 -8.66
N LEU A 65 0.57 -11.28 -9.37
CA LEU A 65 -0.21 -10.89 -10.54
C LEU A 65 -1.71 -11.14 -10.36
N GLU A 66 -2.57 -10.19 -10.74
CA GLU A 66 -4.03 -10.41 -10.78
C GLU A 66 -4.43 -11.01 -12.12
N VAL A 67 -5.25 -12.05 -12.07
CA VAL A 67 -5.82 -12.68 -13.26
C VAL A 67 -6.99 -11.82 -13.73
N LYS A 68 -6.83 -11.15 -14.87
CA LYS A 68 -7.87 -10.33 -15.48
C LYS A 68 -8.92 -11.17 -16.19
N LYS A 69 -10.12 -10.60 -16.35
CA LYS A 69 -11.18 -11.20 -17.15
C LYS A 69 -10.74 -11.30 -18.62
N GLY A 70 -10.92 -12.46 -19.24
CA GLY A 70 -10.45 -12.78 -20.58
C GLY A 70 -8.96 -13.14 -20.68
N ALA A 71 -8.25 -13.27 -19.55
CA ALA A 71 -6.85 -13.63 -19.54
C ALA A 71 -6.61 -15.10 -19.94
N GLY A 72 -5.42 -15.40 -20.46
CA GLY A 72 -5.04 -16.74 -20.91
C GLY A 72 -5.04 -17.82 -19.81
N LEU A 73 -4.91 -17.41 -18.54
CA LEU A 73 -5.01 -18.26 -17.34
C LEU A 73 -6.44 -18.44 -16.83
N GLU A 74 -7.40 -17.60 -17.24
CA GLU A 74 -8.77 -17.69 -16.73
C GLU A 74 -9.40 -19.03 -17.13
N GLY A 75 -9.97 -19.74 -16.15
CA GLY A 75 -10.67 -21.00 -16.35
C GLY A 75 -9.77 -22.21 -16.58
N LYS A 76 -8.44 -22.05 -16.55
CA LYS A 76 -7.49 -23.15 -16.72
C LYS A 76 -7.05 -23.74 -15.38
N LYS A 77 -6.71 -25.03 -15.40
CA LYS A 77 -5.97 -25.67 -14.31
C LYS A 77 -4.47 -25.51 -14.54
N LEU A 78 -3.67 -25.48 -13.46
CA LEU A 78 -2.22 -25.41 -13.62
C LEU A 78 -1.62 -26.61 -14.36
N SER A 79 -2.24 -27.79 -14.27
CA SER A 79 -1.84 -28.98 -15.02
C SER A 79 -2.04 -28.86 -16.53
N GLU A 80 -2.84 -27.90 -16.98
CA GLU A 80 -3.15 -27.65 -18.39
C GLU A 80 -2.18 -26.63 -19.02
N LEU A 81 -1.28 -26.04 -18.22
CA LEU A 81 -0.26 -25.11 -18.69
C LEU A 81 0.95 -25.88 -19.20
N GLU A 82 1.51 -25.43 -20.33
CA GLU A 82 2.73 -26.03 -20.89
C GLU A 82 3.92 -25.82 -19.93
N ARG A 83 4.72 -26.87 -19.73
CA ARG A 83 5.71 -26.99 -18.64
C ARG A 83 7.03 -26.25 -18.92
N LEU A 84 7.14 -25.49 -20.00
CA LEU A 84 8.41 -24.94 -20.49
C LEU A 84 8.82 -23.60 -19.86
N SER A 85 8.03 -23.08 -18.94
CA SER A 85 8.28 -21.77 -18.35
C SER A 85 9.31 -21.83 -17.21
N SER A 86 10.35 -20.99 -17.26
CA SER A 86 11.32 -20.78 -16.15
C SER A 86 10.75 -19.95 -14.99
N TRP A 87 9.44 -20.06 -14.77
CA TRP A 87 8.72 -19.50 -13.64
C TRP A 87 7.87 -20.58 -12.96
N ILE A 88 7.66 -20.44 -11.66
CA ILE A 88 6.81 -21.31 -10.85
C ILE A 88 5.80 -20.46 -10.07
N LEU A 89 4.54 -20.90 -10.02
CA LEU A 89 3.58 -20.30 -9.07
C LEU A 89 3.84 -20.84 -7.67
N VAL A 90 4.29 -19.96 -6.78
CA VAL A 90 4.58 -20.28 -5.38
C VAL A 90 3.36 -20.09 -4.49
N ALA A 91 2.40 -19.25 -4.90
CA ALA A 91 1.17 -19.03 -4.16
C ALA A 91 0.02 -18.58 -5.07
N HIS A 92 -1.19 -18.87 -4.64
CA HIS A 92 -2.45 -18.46 -5.24
C HIS A 92 -3.36 -17.91 -4.13
N SER A 93 -3.97 -16.75 -4.37
CA SER A 93 -4.88 -16.08 -3.45
C SER A 93 -6.23 -15.82 -4.10
N ARG A 94 -7.29 -16.26 -3.43
CA ARG A 94 -8.68 -15.96 -3.80
C ARG A 94 -9.39 -15.38 -2.59
N ALA A 95 -9.99 -14.19 -2.76
CA ALA A 95 -10.66 -13.46 -1.67
C ALA A 95 -9.78 -13.31 -0.41
N GLY A 96 -8.48 -13.07 -0.59
CA GLY A 96 -7.51 -12.90 0.50
C GLY A 96 -6.99 -14.19 1.15
N LYS A 97 -7.54 -15.36 0.79
CA LYS A 97 -7.04 -16.66 1.28
C LYS A 97 -5.91 -17.15 0.39
N ILE A 98 -4.71 -17.21 0.96
CA ILE A 98 -3.50 -17.71 0.29
C ILE A 98 -3.42 -19.24 0.40
N THR A 99 -3.10 -19.89 -0.71
CA THR A 99 -2.92 -21.34 -0.86
C THR A 99 -1.71 -21.62 -1.72
N ILE A 100 -1.05 -22.76 -1.49
CA ILE A 100 -0.03 -23.26 -2.42
C ILE A 100 -0.78 -23.94 -3.57
N PRO A 101 -0.63 -23.46 -4.81
CA PRO A 101 -1.40 -24.01 -5.91
C PRO A 101 -0.86 -25.38 -6.32
N ARG A 102 -1.76 -26.24 -6.76
CA ARG A 102 -1.52 -27.61 -7.23
C ARG A 102 -1.96 -27.73 -8.69
N GLY A 103 -1.63 -28.84 -9.34
CA GLY A 103 -1.99 -29.08 -10.74
C GLY A 103 -3.50 -28.90 -11.02
N ASP A 104 -4.36 -29.28 -10.08
CA ASP A 104 -5.82 -29.18 -10.18
C ASP A 104 -6.39 -27.80 -9.79
N THR A 105 -5.53 -26.85 -9.41
CA THR A 105 -5.96 -25.50 -9.01
C THR A 105 -6.53 -24.77 -10.22
N LEU A 106 -7.85 -24.54 -10.19
CA LEU A 106 -8.58 -23.80 -11.21
C LEU A 106 -8.47 -22.31 -10.95
N ILE A 107 -7.87 -21.59 -11.90
CA ILE A 107 -7.65 -20.16 -11.86
C ILE A 107 -8.88 -19.41 -12.39
N ARG A 108 -9.27 -18.31 -11.74
CA ARG A 108 -10.43 -17.48 -12.08
C ARG A 108 -10.05 -16.01 -12.16
N SER A 109 -10.81 -15.23 -12.92
CA SER A 109 -10.69 -13.76 -12.90
C SER A 109 -10.83 -13.22 -11.47
N GLY A 110 -9.98 -12.27 -11.10
CA GLY A 110 -9.88 -11.66 -9.78
C GLY A 110 -9.04 -12.46 -8.78
N ASP A 111 -8.52 -13.63 -9.13
CA ASP A 111 -7.49 -14.31 -8.34
C ASP A 111 -6.17 -13.56 -8.44
N TYR A 112 -5.33 -13.71 -7.40
CA TYR A 112 -3.93 -13.31 -7.46
C TYR A 112 -3.04 -14.53 -7.48
N VAL A 113 -2.10 -14.58 -8.41
CA VAL A 113 -1.05 -15.62 -8.48
C VAL A 113 0.29 -14.99 -8.12
N ILE A 114 1.16 -15.72 -7.45
CA ILE A 114 2.52 -15.27 -7.14
C ILE A 114 3.48 -16.18 -7.89
N GLY A 115 4.12 -15.65 -8.93
CA GLY A 115 5.14 -16.32 -9.72
C GLY A 115 6.55 -16.00 -9.21
N LEU A 116 7.47 -16.95 -9.32
CA LEU A 116 8.90 -16.79 -9.06
C LEU A 116 9.67 -17.29 -10.28
N GLY A 117 10.64 -16.53 -10.80
CA GLY A 117 11.39 -16.93 -11.98
C GLY A 117 12.43 -15.91 -12.42
N ILE A 118 13.02 -16.14 -13.59
CA ILE A 118 13.86 -15.14 -14.26
C ILE A 118 12.99 -14.08 -14.95
N LYS A 119 13.50 -12.86 -15.09
CA LYS A 119 12.76 -11.70 -15.62
C LYS A 119 12.11 -11.96 -16.98
N GLU A 120 12.81 -12.63 -17.88
CA GLU A 120 12.36 -12.93 -19.25
C GLU A 120 11.17 -13.90 -19.22
N ALA A 121 11.22 -14.91 -18.35
CA ALA A 121 10.15 -15.88 -18.20
C ALA A 121 8.93 -15.27 -17.52
N LEU A 122 9.12 -14.38 -16.55
CA LEU A 122 8.01 -13.75 -15.84
C LEU A 122 7.14 -12.84 -16.70
N LYS A 123 7.66 -12.34 -17.84
CA LYS A 123 6.84 -11.64 -18.84
C LYS A 123 5.77 -12.53 -19.45
N GLU A 124 6.08 -13.81 -19.69
CA GLU A 124 5.11 -14.79 -20.17
C GLU A 124 3.97 -14.96 -19.15
N LEU A 125 4.30 -15.01 -17.86
CA LEU A 125 3.30 -15.08 -16.80
C LEU A 125 2.44 -13.80 -16.76
N GLU A 126 3.03 -12.62 -16.92
CA GLU A 126 2.29 -11.35 -17.05
C GLU A 126 1.33 -11.37 -18.25
N GLU A 127 1.73 -11.89 -19.41
CA GLU A 127 0.86 -12.01 -20.58
C GLU A 127 -0.31 -12.98 -20.33
N LEU A 128 -0.03 -14.09 -19.64
CA LEU A 128 -1.02 -15.12 -19.33
C LEU A 128 -2.09 -14.64 -18.33
N VAL A 129 -1.74 -13.78 -17.36
CA VAL A 129 -2.70 -13.21 -16.41
C VAL A 129 -3.45 -12.00 -16.96
N GLY A 130 -3.05 -11.47 -18.12
CA GLY A 130 -3.60 -10.26 -18.72
C GLY A 130 -2.83 -9.00 -18.35
N PRO A 131 -3.12 -7.85 -19.00
CA PRO A 131 -2.33 -6.63 -18.87
C PRO A 131 -2.16 -6.23 -17.41
N SER A 132 -0.90 -6.04 -17.00
CA SER A 132 -0.57 -5.54 -15.67
C SER A 132 -1.18 -4.15 -15.47
N GLU A 133 -1.63 -3.85 -14.25
CA GLU A 133 -2.00 -2.47 -13.94
C GLU A 133 -0.77 -1.58 -14.18
N PRO A 134 -0.93 -0.41 -14.82
CA PRO A 134 0.17 0.50 -15.02
C PRO A 134 0.79 0.85 -13.66
N LYS A 135 2.13 0.87 -13.59
CA LYS A 135 2.85 1.29 -12.39
C LYS A 135 2.28 2.61 -11.87
N THR A 136 2.09 2.70 -10.55
CA THR A 136 1.67 3.94 -9.90
C THR A 136 2.62 5.07 -10.26
N LYS A 137 2.09 6.14 -10.86
CA LYS A 137 2.87 7.32 -11.28
C LYS A 137 2.56 8.54 -10.44
N ARG A 138 1.32 8.71 -9.97
CA ARG A 138 0.89 9.91 -9.25
C ARG A 138 0.11 9.56 -8.00
N VAL A 139 0.60 10.05 -6.85
CA VAL A 139 -0.06 9.86 -5.55
C VAL A 139 -0.22 11.23 -4.90
N ILE A 140 -1.45 11.52 -4.47
CA ILE A 140 -1.79 12.75 -3.74
C ILE A 140 -2.19 12.36 -2.33
N LEU A 141 -1.58 12.99 -1.33
CA LEU A 141 -1.91 12.81 0.07
C LEU A 141 -2.67 14.01 0.58
N LEU A 142 -3.62 13.78 1.48
CA LEU A 142 -4.23 14.81 2.32
C LEU A 142 -3.80 14.58 3.77
N GLY A 143 -3.13 15.56 4.36
CA GLY A 143 -2.65 15.51 5.74
C GLY A 143 -1.20 15.04 5.85
N GLY A 144 -0.33 15.97 6.22
CA GLY A 144 1.11 15.82 6.45
C GLY A 144 1.47 15.49 7.89
N GLY A 145 0.57 14.84 8.62
CA GLY A 145 0.85 14.31 9.96
C GLY A 145 1.96 13.26 9.96
N ARG A 146 2.18 12.58 11.10
CA ARG A 146 3.26 11.58 11.22
C ARG A 146 3.14 10.45 10.18
N ILE A 147 1.93 9.93 9.96
CA ILE A 147 1.68 8.86 8.97
C ILE A 147 2.00 9.36 7.56
N GLY A 148 1.48 10.54 7.18
CA GLY A 148 1.74 11.14 5.87
C GLY A 148 3.22 11.42 5.64
N TYR A 149 3.93 11.91 6.66
CA TYR A 149 5.37 12.11 6.60
C TYR A 149 6.14 10.80 6.30
N TYR A 150 5.86 9.73 7.05
CA TYR A 150 6.52 8.44 6.80
C TYR A 150 6.17 7.88 5.42
N LEU A 151 4.91 7.98 5.01
CA LEU A 151 4.46 7.52 3.69
C LEU A 151 5.20 8.27 2.57
N LEU A 152 5.30 9.59 2.66
CA LEU A 152 6.03 10.41 1.67
C LEU A 152 7.51 10.05 1.63
N LYS A 153 8.16 9.90 2.79
CA LYS A 153 9.56 9.45 2.88
C LYS A 153 9.77 8.08 2.23
N GLN A 154 8.85 7.14 2.44
CA GLN A 154 8.93 5.78 1.90
C GLN A 154 8.72 5.74 0.39
N LEU A 155 7.77 6.51 -0.13
CA LEU A 155 7.48 6.57 -1.56
C LEU A 155 8.48 7.44 -2.34
N SER A 156 9.19 8.35 -1.66
CA SER A 156 10.18 9.23 -2.27
C SER A 156 11.31 8.43 -2.91
N GLY A 157 11.78 8.88 -4.08
CA GLY A 157 12.83 8.20 -4.84
C GLY A 157 12.37 6.99 -5.66
N ARG A 158 11.08 6.61 -5.60
CA ARG A 158 10.53 5.47 -6.37
C ARG A 158 10.02 5.82 -7.77
N GLY A 159 10.33 7.03 -8.25
CA GLY A 159 9.83 7.54 -9.54
C GLY A 159 8.34 7.88 -9.53
N ILE A 160 7.73 8.02 -8.35
CA ILE A 160 6.33 8.42 -8.16
C ILE A 160 6.28 9.94 -7.97
N SER A 161 5.40 10.61 -8.70
CA SER A 161 5.05 12.02 -8.48
C SER A 161 4.20 12.13 -7.22
N LEU A 162 4.82 12.64 -6.15
CA LEU A 162 4.19 12.82 -4.85
C LEU A 162 3.73 14.26 -4.65
N ARG A 163 2.48 14.42 -4.22
CA ARG A 163 1.93 15.70 -3.81
C ARG A 163 1.25 15.58 -2.46
N LEU A 164 1.28 16.64 -1.68
CA LEU A 164 0.66 16.73 -0.37
C LEU A 164 -0.21 17.96 -0.30
N VAL A 165 -1.48 17.79 0.08
CA VAL A 165 -2.36 18.87 0.53
C VAL A 165 -2.33 18.88 2.07
N GLU A 166 -1.92 20.01 2.64
CA GLU A 166 -1.85 20.22 4.09
C GLU A 166 -2.56 21.52 4.47
N ASN A 167 -3.49 21.46 5.43
CA ASN A 167 -4.28 22.63 5.81
C ASN A 167 -3.49 23.59 6.71
N SER A 168 -2.62 23.07 7.58
CA SER A 168 -1.82 23.87 8.51
C SER A 168 -0.70 24.61 7.77
N PRO A 169 -0.67 25.97 7.79
CA PRO A 169 0.36 26.75 7.12
C PRO A 169 1.76 26.39 7.62
N GLN A 170 1.95 26.33 8.94
CA GLN A 170 3.25 25.99 9.53
C GLN A 170 3.70 24.59 9.10
N ARG A 171 2.82 23.60 9.22
CA ARG A 171 3.17 22.22 8.87
C ARG A 171 3.47 22.07 7.38
N SER A 172 2.73 22.76 6.52
CA SER A 172 2.96 22.75 5.08
C SER A 172 4.35 23.32 4.73
N LEU A 173 4.76 24.40 5.40
CA LEU A 173 6.07 25.02 5.23
C LEU A 173 7.19 24.07 5.70
N ASP A 174 7.06 23.51 6.91
CA ASP A 174 8.04 22.57 7.48
C ASP A 174 8.27 21.38 6.53
N LEU A 175 7.18 20.79 6.03
CA LEU A 175 7.24 19.64 5.13
C LEU A 175 7.81 20.00 3.75
N ALA A 176 7.53 21.19 3.24
CA ALA A 176 8.11 21.66 1.98
C ALA A 176 9.63 21.82 2.09
N GLN A 177 10.14 22.19 3.27
CA GLN A 177 11.59 22.27 3.53
C GLN A 177 12.22 20.89 3.72
N GLU A 178 11.55 19.98 4.42
CA GLU A 178 12.08 18.63 4.70
C GLU A 178 11.99 17.65 3.52
N LEU A 179 11.02 17.81 2.62
CA LEU A 179 10.70 16.85 1.57
C LEU A 179 10.95 17.43 0.17
N SER A 180 12.21 17.43 -0.26
CA SER A 180 12.66 18.03 -1.52
C SER A 180 12.00 17.49 -2.80
N ASN A 181 11.46 16.27 -2.78
CA ASN A 181 10.84 15.61 -3.94
C ASN A 181 9.30 15.55 -3.86
N VAL A 182 8.68 16.35 -3.00
CA VAL A 182 7.22 16.38 -2.81
C VAL A 182 6.71 17.79 -3.05
N LEU A 183 5.70 17.94 -3.91
CA LEU A 183 5.00 19.21 -4.03
C LEU A 183 4.01 19.35 -2.87
N VAL A 184 4.25 20.31 -1.99
CA VAL A 184 3.37 20.60 -0.85
C VAL A 184 2.48 21.80 -1.17
N LEU A 185 1.17 21.62 -1.06
CA LEU A 185 0.12 22.59 -1.30
C LEU A 185 -0.55 22.91 0.02
N LYS A 186 -0.61 24.20 0.38
CA LYS A 186 -1.40 24.65 1.52
C LYS A 186 -2.87 24.73 1.07
N GLY A 187 -3.76 23.98 1.72
CA GLY A 187 -5.18 24.03 1.37
C GLY A 187 -6.07 23.08 2.16
N ASP A 188 -7.37 23.31 2.05
CA ASP A 188 -8.39 22.42 2.61
C ASP A 188 -8.69 21.30 1.60
N GLY A 189 -8.45 20.05 1.99
CA GLY A 189 -8.69 18.89 1.14
C GLY A 189 -10.16 18.57 0.86
N THR A 190 -11.10 19.23 1.54
CA THR A 190 -12.53 19.15 1.22
C THR A 190 -12.93 20.11 0.10
N ASN A 191 -12.06 21.08 -0.23
CA ASN A 191 -12.28 21.99 -1.34
C ASN A 191 -11.84 21.35 -2.67
N GLY A 192 -12.79 21.12 -3.57
CA GLY A 192 -12.54 20.52 -4.88
C GLY A 192 -11.57 21.31 -5.75
N GLU A 193 -11.53 22.64 -5.66
CA GLU A 193 -10.58 23.45 -6.43
C GLU A 193 -9.14 23.24 -5.96
N VAL A 194 -8.91 23.08 -4.65
CA VAL A 194 -7.59 22.72 -4.10
C VAL A 194 -7.15 21.34 -4.61
N LEU A 195 -8.08 20.38 -4.69
CA LEU A 195 -7.77 19.05 -5.23
C LEU A 195 -7.46 19.10 -6.74
N LYS A 196 -8.17 19.93 -7.51
CA LYS A 196 -7.86 20.15 -8.94
C LYS A 196 -6.49 20.79 -9.12
N GLU A 197 -6.14 21.80 -8.32
CA GLU A 197 -4.79 22.39 -8.30
C GLU A 197 -3.72 21.35 -7.97
N ALA A 198 -4.02 20.39 -7.09
CA ALA A 198 -3.16 19.24 -6.81
C ALA A 198 -3.06 18.24 -7.97
N GLY A 199 -3.89 18.37 -9.02
CA GLY A 199 -3.94 17.48 -10.17
C GLY A 199 -4.58 16.14 -9.85
N ILE A 200 -5.69 16.15 -9.09
CA ILE A 200 -6.43 14.96 -8.67
C ILE A 200 -7.01 14.15 -9.82
N GLU A 201 -7.31 14.79 -10.95
CA GLU A 201 -7.95 14.18 -12.12
C GLU A 201 -7.09 13.06 -12.73
N ASP A 202 -5.76 13.20 -12.66
CA ASP A 202 -4.79 12.22 -13.16
C ASP A 202 -4.15 11.37 -12.04
N ALA A 203 -4.67 11.45 -10.81
CA ALA A 203 -4.09 10.74 -9.68
C ALA A 203 -4.43 9.25 -9.71
N ASP A 204 -3.41 8.40 -9.64
CA ASP A 204 -3.60 6.95 -9.49
C ASP A 204 -4.13 6.64 -8.09
N TYR A 205 -3.59 7.34 -7.07
CA TYR A 205 -4.03 7.21 -5.70
C TYR A 205 -4.24 8.58 -5.05
N PHE A 206 -5.35 8.70 -4.31
CA PHE A 206 -5.57 9.72 -3.31
C PHE A 206 -5.61 9.09 -1.92
N VAL A 207 -4.86 9.64 -0.98
CA VAL A 207 -4.69 9.06 0.36
C VAL A 207 -5.03 10.10 1.43
N ALA A 208 -6.16 9.93 2.12
CA ALA A 208 -6.59 10.84 3.17
C ALA A 208 -6.14 10.36 4.56
N LEU A 209 -5.23 11.11 5.16
CA LEU A 209 -4.48 10.74 6.37
C LEU A 209 -4.67 11.74 7.53
N THR A 210 -5.74 12.52 7.49
CA THR A 210 -6.03 13.47 8.57
C THR A 210 -6.47 12.75 9.84
N HIS A 211 -6.44 13.47 10.95
CA HIS A 211 -6.94 13.00 12.24
C HIS A 211 -8.47 13.11 12.37
N ASP A 212 -9.18 13.45 11.30
CA ASP A 212 -10.63 13.58 11.26
C ASP A 212 -11.18 12.61 10.21
N ASP A 213 -11.98 11.63 10.68
CA ASP A 213 -12.54 10.59 9.83
C ASP A 213 -13.56 11.19 8.84
N GLU A 214 -14.27 12.26 9.21
CA GLU A 214 -15.28 12.92 8.37
C GLU A 214 -14.61 13.70 7.24
N VAL A 215 -13.52 14.41 7.54
CA VAL A 215 -12.68 15.06 6.51
C VAL A 215 -12.11 14.03 5.54
N ASN A 216 -11.62 12.89 6.03
CA ASN A 216 -11.07 11.84 5.17
C ASN A 216 -12.14 11.26 4.22
N ILE A 217 -13.35 11.01 4.73
CA ILE A 217 -14.47 10.52 3.93
C ILE A 217 -14.90 11.58 2.90
N LEU A 218 -15.17 12.82 3.31
CA LEU A 218 -15.62 13.87 2.40
C LEU A 218 -14.59 14.20 1.31
N ALA A 219 -13.32 14.33 1.68
CA ALA A 219 -12.26 14.60 0.72
C ALA A 219 -12.06 13.45 -0.28
N SER A 220 -12.16 12.19 0.18
CA SER A 220 -12.03 11.03 -0.72
C SER A 220 -13.21 10.89 -1.69
N LEU A 221 -14.44 11.21 -1.25
CA LEU A 221 -15.60 11.30 -2.14
C LEU A 221 -15.43 12.40 -3.19
N CYS A 222 -14.94 13.58 -2.78
CA CYS A 222 -14.61 14.67 -3.69
C CYS A 222 -13.55 14.24 -4.71
N ALA A 223 -12.45 13.62 -4.24
CA ALA A 223 -11.39 13.10 -5.09
C ALA A 223 -11.88 12.06 -6.10
N LYS A 224 -12.74 11.12 -5.67
CA LYS A 224 -13.31 10.08 -6.55
C LYS A 224 -14.21 10.71 -7.61
N ASN A 225 -15.05 11.68 -7.24
CA ASN A 225 -15.91 12.41 -8.16
C ASN A 225 -15.12 13.25 -9.18
N LEU A 226 -13.94 13.74 -8.80
CA LEU A 226 -13.03 14.48 -9.69
C LEU A 226 -12.13 13.57 -10.55
N GLY A 227 -12.30 12.24 -10.51
CA GLY A 227 -11.63 11.33 -11.44
C GLY A 227 -10.43 10.56 -10.88
N CYS A 228 -10.12 10.67 -9.59
CA CYS A 228 -9.06 9.85 -9.00
C CYS A 228 -9.37 8.35 -9.12
N LYS A 229 -8.38 7.55 -9.54
CA LYS A 229 -8.59 6.12 -9.83
C LYS A 229 -8.87 5.32 -8.57
N LYS A 230 -8.03 5.45 -7.54
CA LYS A 230 -8.13 4.71 -6.27
C LYS A 230 -8.01 5.67 -5.08
N VAL A 231 -8.84 5.47 -4.07
CA VAL A 231 -8.81 6.26 -2.84
C VAL A 231 -8.58 5.36 -1.62
N ILE A 232 -7.66 5.78 -0.75
CA ILE A 232 -7.34 5.13 0.52
C ILE A 232 -7.60 6.12 1.64
N ILE A 233 -8.29 5.71 2.71
CA ILE A 233 -8.55 6.59 3.85
C ILE A 233 -8.12 5.97 5.18
N LEU A 234 -7.84 6.83 6.15
CA LEU A 234 -7.83 6.45 7.56
C LEU A 234 -9.23 6.58 8.16
N SER A 235 -9.68 5.54 8.86
CA SER A 235 -10.88 5.59 9.68
C SER A 235 -10.71 4.76 10.95
N ARG A 236 -11.06 5.34 12.11
CA ARG A 236 -11.07 4.64 13.39
C ARG A 236 -12.45 4.05 13.71
N LYS A 237 -13.50 4.62 13.13
CA LYS A 237 -14.89 4.20 13.33
C LYS A 237 -15.23 2.99 12.45
N MET A 238 -15.16 1.80 13.04
CA MET A 238 -15.45 0.53 12.37
C MET A 238 -16.86 0.49 11.74
N ASP A 239 -17.82 1.18 12.36
CA ASP A 239 -19.22 1.20 11.95
C ASP A 239 -19.44 1.87 10.57
N TYR A 240 -18.47 2.66 10.10
CA TYR A 240 -18.53 3.30 8.79
C TYR A 240 -18.03 2.42 7.65
N THR A 241 -17.31 1.31 7.93
CA THR A 241 -16.69 0.46 6.89
C THR A 241 -17.69 0.01 5.80
N PRO A 242 -18.89 -0.52 6.14
CA PRO A 242 -19.84 -0.98 5.12
C PRO A 242 -20.43 0.16 4.27
N ILE A 243 -20.46 1.38 4.81
CA ILE A 243 -20.99 2.57 4.13
C ILE A 243 -19.91 3.11 3.19
N VAL A 244 -18.69 3.23 3.69
CA VAL A 244 -17.49 3.72 2.99
C VAL A 244 -17.22 2.89 1.73
N GLU A 245 -17.31 1.56 1.82
CA GLU A 245 -17.15 0.68 0.65
C GLU A 245 -18.25 0.90 -0.42
N ARG A 246 -19.49 1.22 0.00
CA ARG A 246 -20.60 1.47 -0.93
C ARG A 246 -20.54 2.82 -1.63
N VAL A 247 -19.89 3.81 -1.03
CA VAL A 247 -19.79 5.18 -1.58
C VAL A 247 -18.56 5.38 -2.47
N GLY A 248 -17.84 4.30 -2.81
CA GLY A 248 -16.75 4.32 -3.79
C GLY A 248 -15.36 4.53 -3.19
N ILE A 249 -15.20 4.31 -1.88
CA ILE A 249 -13.89 4.32 -1.22
C ILE A 249 -13.26 2.93 -1.32
N ASP A 250 -12.09 2.84 -1.97
CA ASP A 250 -11.51 1.56 -2.36
C ASP A 250 -10.86 0.82 -1.17
N VAL A 251 -10.20 1.55 -0.25
CA VAL A 251 -9.56 0.94 0.92
C VAL A 251 -9.69 1.81 2.16
N THR A 252 -10.04 1.18 3.28
CA THR A 252 -10.02 1.79 4.61
C THR A 252 -8.93 1.16 5.47
N VAL A 253 -8.09 1.98 6.10
CA VAL A 253 -7.08 1.54 7.05
C VAL A 253 -7.42 2.07 8.44
N ASN A 254 -7.58 1.15 9.41
CA ASN A 254 -7.78 1.48 10.81
C ASN A 254 -6.43 1.49 11.55
N PRO A 255 -5.93 2.66 12.01
CA PRO A 255 -4.61 2.76 12.63
C PRO A 255 -4.45 1.91 13.91
N PRO A 256 -5.38 1.94 14.89
CA PRO A 256 -5.32 1.06 16.05
C PRO A 256 -5.22 -0.44 15.69
N LEU A 257 -6.04 -0.91 14.74
CA LEU A 257 -6.03 -2.32 14.34
C LEU A 257 -4.74 -2.69 13.60
N ALA A 258 -4.19 -1.81 12.76
CA ALA A 258 -2.93 -2.05 12.09
C ALA A 258 -1.78 -2.22 13.10
N ALA A 259 -1.69 -1.35 14.10
CA ALA A 259 -0.68 -1.45 15.15
C ALA A 259 -0.85 -2.69 16.03
N ALA A 260 -2.09 -3.02 16.40
CA ALA A 260 -2.39 -4.24 17.16
C ALA A 260 -1.98 -5.50 16.40
N GLY A 261 -2.27 -5.55 15.09
CA GLY A 261 -1.85 -6.65 14.22
C GLY A 261 -0.33 -6.86 14.20
N GLU A 262 0.45 -5.77 14.17
CA GLU A 262 1.91 -5.84 14.22
C GLU A 262 2.43 -6.42 15.54
N ILE A 263 1.87 -5.95 16.67
CA ILE A 263 2.19 -6.49 18.01
C ILE A 263 1.83 -7.98 18.11
N MET A 264 0.68 -8.38 17.57
CA MET A 264 0.25 -9.78 17.57
C MET A 264 1.18 -10.67 16.74
N ARG A 265 1.65 -10.20 15.58
CA ARG A 265 2.61 -10.92 14.73
C ARG A 265 3.90 -11.21 15.48
N TYR A 266 4.43 -10.22 16.19
CA TYR A 266 5.63 -10.39 17.00
C TYR A 266 5.44 -11.37 18.16
N THR A 267 4.31 -11.27 18.87
CA THR A 267 4.06 -12.13 20.04
C THR A 267 3.83 -13.60 19.67
N ARG A 268 3.26 -13.87 18.48
CA ARG A 268 2.96 -15.22 17.97
C ARG A 268 4.13 -15.92 17.26
N GLY A 269 5.25 -15.25 17.03
CA GLY A 269 6.49 -15.88 16.56
C GLY A 269 6.71 -15.93 15.05
N GLY A 270 6.00 -15.13 14.25
CA GLY A 270 6.13 -15.12 12.80
C GLY A 270 5.37 -16.25 12.12
#